data_AF-A0A7D9E150-F1
#
_entry.id   AF-A0A7D9E150-F1
#
_cell.length_a   1.000
_cell.length_b   1.000
_cell.length_c   1.000
_cell.angle_alpha   90.00
_cell.angle_beta   90.00
_cell.angle_gamma   90.00
#
_symmetry.space_group_name_H-M   'P 1'
#
loop_
_entity.id
_entity.type
_entity.pdbx_description
1 polymer ?
#
loop_
_entity_poly.entity_id
_entity_poly.type
_entity_poly.pdbx_seq_one_letter_code
_entity_poly.pdbx_strand_id
1 'polypeptide(L)'
;MELALGQHISLGPVSSWAAICPIAKGIGYSMMIVSFLCTVYYNVIIAWCLYYLSQSLRSEVPWKNCGNTWNTPQCSTTGKVVYQ
;
A
#
# COMPACT_ATOMS: atom_id res chain seq x y z
N MET A 1 -19.25 -3.89 16.89
CA MET A 1 -19.02 -4.96 17.88
C MET A 1 -17.55 -4.99 18.30
N GLU A 2 -16.62 -5.15 17.35
CA GLU A 2 -15.17 -5.15 17.60
C GLU A 2 -14.65 -3.96 18.43
N LEU A 3 -15.08 -2.72 18.11
CA LEU A 3 -14.64 -1.54 18.86
C LEU A 3 -15.08 -1.57 20.34
N ALA A 4 -16.34 -1.94 20.60
CA ALA A 4 -16.87 -2.03 21.96
C ALA A 4 -16.22 -3.18 22.76
N LEU A 5 -15.96 -4.32 22.12
CA LEU A 5 -15.20 -5.43 22.72
C LEU A 5 -13.75 -5.04 23.00
N GLY A 6 -13.10 -4.33 22.08
CA GLY A 6 -11.74 -3.81 22.25
C GLY A 6 -11.64 -2.83 23.41
N GLN A 7 -12.63 -1.94 23.58
CA GLN A 7 -12.70 -1.02 24.71
C GLN A 7 -12.96 -1.74 26.04
N HIS A 8 -13.79 -2.78 26.05
CA HIS A 8 -14.12 -3.53 27.27
C HIS A 8 -12.95 -4.41 27.74
N ILE A 9 -12.28 -5.11 26.83
CA ILE A 9 -11.23 -6.07 27.16
C ILE A 9 -9.86 -5.39 27.22
N SER A 10 -9.63 -4.32 26.45
CA SER A 10 -8.36 -3.57 26.42
C SER A 10 -7.12 -4.44 26.17
N LEU A 11 -7.29 -5.55 25.46
CA LEU A 11 -6.23 -6.48 25.08
C LEU A 11 -6.03 -6.49 23.56
N GLY A 12 -4.84 -6.93 23.14
CA GLY A 12 -4.56 -7.19 21.72
C GLY A 12 -5.37 -8.39 21.19
N PRO A 13 -5.53 -8.52 19.86
CA PRO A 13 -6.45 -9.48 19.24
C PRO A 13 -6.23 -10.94 19.67
N VAL A 14 -4.98 -11.39 19.81
CA VAL A 14 -4.66 -12.76 20.28
C VAL A 14 -5.16 -12.99 21.71
N SER A 15 -4.93 -12.05 22.60
CA SER A 15 -5.33 -12.14 24.01
C SER A 15 -6.83 -11.91 24.18
N SER A 16 -7.45 -11.07 23.35
CA SER A 16 -8.90 -10.83 23.34
C SER A 16 -9.67 -12.10 22.94
N TRP A 17 -9.25 -12.79 21.87
CA TRP A 17 -9.87 -14.05 21.49
C TRP A 17 -9.61 -15.16 22.51
N ALA A 18 -8.45 -15.19 23.14
CA ALA A 18 -8.16 -16.14 24.24
C ALA A 18 -9.03 -15.89 25.50
N ALA A 19 -9.35 -14.63 25.80
CA ALA A 19 -10.17 -14.24 26.95
C ALA A 19 -11.68 -14.48 26.72
N ILE A 20 -12.17 -14.33 25.49
CA ILE A 20 -13.58 -14.61 25.15
C ILE A 20 -13.81 -16.11 24.97
N CYS A 21 -12.98 -16.78 24.17
CA CYS A 21 -13.14 -18.20 23.86
C CYS A 21 -11.79 -18.85 23.49
N PRO A 22 -11.18 -19.65 24.38
CA PRO A 22 -9.83 -20.21 24.17
C PRO A 22 -9.64 -21.00 22.87
N ILE A 23 -10.70 -21.68 22.37
CA ILE A 23 -10.66 -22.43 21.10
C ILE A 23 -10.49 -21.49 19.89
N ALA A 24 -10.98 -20.24 19.99
CA ALA A 24 -10.92 -19.24 18.94
C ALA A 24 -9.59 -18.45 18.94
N LYS A 25 -8.62 -18.80 19.79
CA LYS A 25 -7.30 -18.12 19.86
C LYS A 25 -6.58 -18.07 18.50
N GLY A 26 -6.80 -19.07 17.63
CA GLY A 26 -6.26 -19.10 16.26
C GLY A 26 -6.71 -17.91 15.39
N ILE A 27 -7.91 -17.37 15.63
CA ILE A 27 -8.43 -16.20 14.92
C ILE A 27 -7.55 -14.98 15.18
N GLY A 28 -7.14 -14.76 16.43
CA GLY A 28 -6.26 -13.65 16.79
C GLY A 28 -4.89 -13.70 16.09
N TYR A 29 -4.30 -14.89 15.92
CA TYR A 29 -3.06 -15.04 15.16
C TYR A 29 -3.27 -14.78 13.66
N SER A 30 -4.35 -15.29 13.08
CA SER A 30 -4.71 -15.03 11.69
C SER A 30 -4.89 -13.53 11.42
N MET A 31 -5.57 -12.82 12.32
CA MET A 31 -5.72 -11.36 12.25
C MET A 31 -4.37 -10.65 12.23
N MET A 32 -3.43 -11.04 13.09
CA MET A 32 -2.08 -10.45 13.10
C MET A 32 -1.32 -10.69 11.80
N ILE A 33 -1.37 -11.91 11.25
CA ILE A 33 -0.69 -12.26 10.00
C ILE A 33 -1.28 -11.45 8.83
N VAL A 34 -2.60 -11.39 8.72
CA VAL A 34 -3.27 -10.61 7.67
C VAL A 34 -2.93 -9.12 7.80
N SER A 35 -2.99 -8.56 9.01
CA SER A 35 -2.59 -7.16 9.24
C SER A 35 -1.14 -6.91 8.84
N PHE A 36 -0.21 -7.79 9.19
CA PHE A 36 1.20 -7.67 8.80
C PHE A 36 1.38 -7.67 7.27
N LEU A 37 0.76 -8.62 6.57
CA LEU A 37 0.84 -8.71 5.11
C LEU A 37 0.24 -7.48 4.43
N CYS A 38 -0.92 -7.01 4.91
CA CYS A 38 -1.54 -5.77 4.44
C CYS A 38 -0.63 -4.57 4.67
N THR A 39 -0.04 -4.43 5.86
CA THR A 39 0.87 -3.31 6.17
C THR A 39 2.07 -3.29 5.24
N VAL A 40 2.72 -4.43 4.98
CA VAL A 40 3.87 -4.50 4.08
C VAL A 40 3.49 -4.07 2.67
N TYR A 41 2.42 -4.64 2.12
CA TYR A 41 1.95 -4.30 0.77
C TYR A 41 1.52 -2.83 0.63
N TYR A 42 0.73 -2.31 1.58
CA TYR A 42 0.23 -0.93 1.51
C TYR A 42 1.34 0.11 1.64
N ASN A 43 2.39 -0.15 2.43
CA ASN A 43 3.51 0.79 2.54
C ASN A 43 4.25 0.97 1.20
N VAL A 44 4.31 -0.07 0.35
CA VAL A 44 4.90 0.06 -1.00
C VAL A 44 4.08 1.02 -1.86
N ILE A 45 2.75 0.94 -1.81
CA ILE A 45 1.86 1.85 -2.54
C ILE A 45 2.06 3.29 -2.03
N ILE A 46 2.11 3.49 -0.71
CA ILE A 46 2.34 4.82 -0.12
C ILE A 46 3.70 5.38 -0.57
N ALA A 47 4.74 4.55 -0.58
CA ALA A 47 6.06 4.95 -1.06
C ALA A 47 6.02 5.37 -2.55
N TRP A 48 5.31 4.63 -3.41
CA TRP A 48 5.10 5.04 -4.80
C TRP A 48 4.33 6.35 -4.90
N CYS A 49 3.25 6.54 -4.13
CA CYS A 49 2.51 7.80 -4.11
C CYS A 49 3.39 8.99 -3.72
N LEU A 50 4.21 8.85 -2.67
CA LEU A 50 5.17 9.89 -2.25
C LEU A 50 6.24 10.16 -3.31
N TYR A 51 6.75 9.11 -3.96
CA TYR A 51 7.68 9.24 -5.07
C TYR A 51 7.06 10.03 -6.23
N TYR A 52 5.90 9.60 -6.75
CA TYR A 52 5.21 10.30 -7.85
C TYR A 52 4.77 11.71 -7.46
N LEU A 53 4.38 11.96 -6.21
CA LEU A 53 4.10 13.29 -5.69
C LEU A 53 5.34 14.18 -5.79
N SER A 54 6.50 13.72 -5.31
CA SER A 54 7.75 14.48 -5.39
C SER A 54 8.18 14.78 -6.83
N GLN A 55 7.95 13.84 -7.76
CA GLN A 55 8.23 14.03 -9.19
C GLN A 55 7.26 15.02 -9.85
N SER A 56 6.04 15.15 -9.33
CA SER A 56 5.02 16.07 -9.82
C SER A 56 5.28 17.53 -9.45
N LEU A 57 6.14 17.80 -8.45
CA LEU A 57 6.55 19.15 -8.07
C LEU A 57 7.65 19.73 -8.99
N ARG A 58 8.16 18.96 -9.94
CA ARG A 58 9.13 19.42 -10.94
C ARG A 58 8.43 20.33 -11.96
N SER A 59 9.17 21.27 -12.55
CA SER A 59 8.66 22.17 -13.60
C SER A 59 8.08 21.43 -14.81
N GLU A 60 8.72 20.33 -15.19
CA GLU A 60 8.21 19.38 -16.17
C GLU A 60 8.23 17.97 -15.58
N VAL A 61 7.10 17.27 -15.69
CA VAL A 61 6.96 15.91 -15.17
C VAL A 61 7.69 14.91 -16.07
N PRO A 62 8.36 13.90 -15.50
CA PRO A 62 9.22 13.00 -16.27
C PRO A 62 8.44 12.10 -17.25
N TRP A 63 7.17 11.85 -16.99
CA TRP A 63 6.29 11.09 -17.90
C TRP A 63 5.66 11.93 -19.01
N LYS A 64 6.04 13.20 -19.16
CA LYS A 64 5.54 14.09 -20.22
C LYS A 64 6.02 13.69 -21.62
N ASN A 65 7.27 13.22 -21.73
CA ASN A 65 7.95 13.00 -23.00
C ASN A 65 8.65 11.64 -23.07
N CYS A 66 8.89 11.17 -24.30
CA CYS A 66 9.62 9.93 -24.58
C CYS A 66 11.16 10.04 -24.57
N GLY A 67 11.75 11.17 -24.15
CA GLY A 67 13.21 11.41 -24.17
C GLY A 67 14.02 10.86 -22.99
N ASN A 68 13.43 10.08 -22.09
CA ASN A 68 14.13 9.51 -20.93
C ASN A 68 14.89 8.22 -21.26
N THR A 69 15.90 7.90 -20.45
CA THR A 69 16.74 6.69 -20.61
C THR A 69 16.01 5.37 -20.41
N TRP A 70 14.87 5.39 -19.72
CA TRP A 70 14.02 4.20 -19.50
C TRP A 70 12.97 3.98 -20.59
N ASN A 71 12.85 4.89 -21.57
CA ASN A 71 11.88 4.76 -22.64
C ASN A 71 12.39 3.83 -23.75
N THR A 72 11.45 3.11 -24.38
CA THR A 72 11.73 2.22 -25.50
C THR A 72 11.43 2.91 -26.84
N PRO A 73 11.89 2.36 -27.98
CA PRO A 73 11.54 2.89 -29.31
C PRO A 73 10.04 2.88 -29.62
N GLN A 74 9.24 2.17 -28.83
CA GLN A 74 7.78 2.11 -28.96
C GLN A 74 7.07 3.21 -28.14
N CYS A 75 7.81 4.07 -27.46
CA CYS A 75 7.22 5.18 -26.72
C CYS A 75 6.64 6.23 -27.68
N SER A 76 5.37 6.56 -27.49
CA SER A 76 4.66 7.58 -28.27
C SER A 76 4.05 8.62 -27.33
N THR A 77 4.14 9.91 -27.70
CA THR A 77 3.50 11.00 -26.96
C THR A 77 2.24 11.43 -27.70
N THR A 78 1.13 11.62 -26.98
CA THR A 78 -0.17 12.02 -27.57
C THR A 78 -0.01 13.31 -28.38
N GLY A 79 -0.04 13.19 -29.72
CA GLY A 79 0.02 14.32 -30.65
C GLY A 79 1.35 14.52 -31.41
N LYS A 80 2.39 13.73 -31.16
CA LYS A 80 3.60 13.71 -32.01
C LYS A 80 4.13 12.28 -32.14
N VAL A 81 4.05 11.72 -33.35
CA VAL A 81 4.92 10.61 -33.75
C VAL A 81 6.34 11.15 -33.61
N VAL A 82 7.13 10.58 -32.70
CA VAL A 82 8.56 10.88 -32.58
C VAL A 82 9.22 10.29 -33.83
N TYR A 83 9.19 11.05 -34.92
CA TYR A 83 9.99 10.75 -36.09
C TYR A 83 11.46 10.86 -35.64
N GLN A 84 12.14 9.72 -35.58
CA GLN A 84 13.59 9.70 -35.73
C GLN A 84 13.95 10.10 -37.15
#